data_AF-A0A9D1Z6P9-F1
#
_entry.id   AF-A0A9D1Z6P9-F1
#
_cell.length_a   1.000
_cell.length_b   1.000
_cell.length_c   1.000
_cell.angle_alpha   90.00
_cell.angle_beta   90.00
_cell.angle_gamma   90.00
#
_symmetry.space_group_name_H-M   'P 1'
#
loop_
_entity.id
_entity.type
_entity.pdbx_description
1 polymer ?
#
loop_
_entity_poly.entity_id
_entity_poly.type
_entity_poly.pdbx_seq_one_letter_code
_entity_poly.pdbx_strand_id
1 'polypeptide(L)'
;VSPHALDVPDIDSYVGLMHTLFTLEDRYGLKICEYDGEIHLRVDVFQGKEAARLHEMLCAWGEQAAKLKSGEINKEDYDRWRYRYPEFDTTGHWHKVVPSQELSDMLVEEFKKQPDKEK
;
A
#
# COMPACT_ATOMS: atom_id res chain seq x y z
N VAL A 1 15.99 -14.68 -18.97
CA VAL A 1 15.36 -13.53 -18.29
C VAL A 1 14.14 -13.13 -19.10
N SER A 2 12.96 -13.03 -18.48
CA SER A 2 11.74 -12.64 -19.19
C SER A 2 11.87 -11.16 -19.60
N PRO A 3 11.69 -10.80 -20.87
CA PRO A 3 11.91 -9.43 -21.36
C PRO A 3 10.94 -8.37 -20.81
N HIS A 4 9.92 -8.76 -20.04
CA HIS A 4 8.86 -7.89 -19.53
C HIS A 4 9.08 -7.47 -18.06
N ALA A 5 10.26 -7.72 -17.50
CA ALA A 5 10.59 -7.48 -16.10
C ALA A 5 11.34 -6.15 -15.86
N LEU A 6 11.24 -5.18 -16.80
CA LEU A 6 12.01 -3.93 -16.85
C LEU A 6 11.17 -2.64 -16.95
N ASP A 7 9.85 -2.69 -16.76
CA ASP A 7 9.08 -1.46 -16.50
C ASP A 7 8.91 -1.32 -14.98
N VAL A 8 8.89 -0.07 -14.45
CA VAL A 8 8.19 0.25 -13.17
C VAL A 8 7.00 -0.68 -13.13
N PRO A 9 6.77 -1.55 -12.11
CA PRO A 9 5.73 -2.57 -12.22
C PRO A 9 4.49 -1.82 -12.61
N ASP A 10 4.08 -2.01 -13.86
CA ASP A 10 3.12 -1.11 -14.46
C ASP A 10 1.86 -1.42 -13.68
N ILE A 11 1.54 -0.59 -12.67
CA ILE A 11 0.32 -0.74 -11.90
C ILE A 11 -0.87 -0.45 -12.81
N ASP A 12 -0.63 0.23 -13.94
CA ASP A 12 -1.55 0.38 -15.05
C ASP A 12 -1.67 -0.94 -15.87
N SER A 13 -0.75 -1.90 -15.69
CA SER A 13 -0.89 -3.29 -16.16
C SER A 13 -1.37 -4.24 -15.07
N TYR A 14 -2.23 -5.17 -15.45
CA TYR A 14 -2.67 -6.23 -14.55
C TYR A 14 -1.52 -7.12 -14.04
N VAL A 15 -0.46 -7.30 -14.83
CA VAL A 15 0.69 -8.14 -14.42
C VAL A 15 1.51 -7.45 -13.32
N GLY A 16 1.82 -6.16 -13.49
CA GLY A 16 2.52 -5.37 -12.48
C GLY A 16 1.71 -5.23 -11.18
N LEU A 17 0.40 -5.02 -11.29
CA LEU A 17 -0.51 -5.03 -10.15
C LEU A 17 -0.44 -6.36 -9.37
N MET A 18 -0.51 -7.50 -10.06
CA MET A 18 -0.48 -8.81 -9.39
C MET A 18 0.86 -9.08 -8.68
N HIS A 19 2.00 -8.75 -9.30
CA HIS A 19 3.30 -8.89 -8.66
C HIS A 19 3.45 -8.01 -7.40
N THR A 20 2.82 -6.83 -7.41
CA THR A 20 2.74 -5.97 -6.23
C THR A 20 1.95 -6.66 -5.12
N LEU A 21 0.78 -7.23 -5.43
CA LEU A 21 -0.04 -7.97 -4.46
C LEU A 21 0.69 -9.18 -3.86
N PHE A 22 1.44 -9.95 -4.66
CA PHE A 22 2.25 -11.07 -4.15
C PHE A 22 3.35 -10.61 -3.19
N THR A 23 4.01 -9.49 -3.50
CA THR A 23 5.02 -8.91 -2.60
C THR A 23 4.39 -8.47 -1.26
N LEU A 24 3.16 -7.95 -1.30
CA LEU A 24 2.41 -7.60 -0.10
C LEU A 24 1.97 -8.83 0.70
N GLU A 25 1.63 -9.94 0.04
CA GLU A 25 1.35 -11.22 0.70
C GLU A 25 2.56 -11.74 1.48
N ASP A 26 3.73 -11.75 0.85
CA ASP A 26 4.95 -12.29 1.46
C ASP A 26 5.46 -11.42 2.62
N ARG A 27 5.44 -10.09 2.46
CA ARG A 27 6.10 -9.17 3.41
C ARG A 27 5.17 -8.61 4.48
N TYR A 28 3.91 -8.33 4.11
CA TYR A 28 2.97 -7.62 4.98
C TYR A 28 1.74 -8.46 5.34
N GLY A 29 1.75 -9.75 4.99
CA GLY A 29 0.69 -10.68 5.35
C GLY A 29 -0.66 -10.39 4.69
N LEU A 30 -0.64 -9.83 3.48
CA LEU A 30 -1.84 -9.74 2.66
C LEU A 30 -2.33 -11.16 2.32
N LYS A 31 -3.65 -11.36 2.40
CA LYS A 31 -4.30 -12.63 2.09
C LYS A 31 -5.56 -12.39 1.28
N ILE A 32 -5.85 -13.33 0.40
CA ILE A 32 -7.11 -13.42 -0.30
C ILE A 32 -8.09 -14.23 0.54
N CYS A 33 -9.31 -13.75 0.71
CA CYS A 33 -10.41 -14.52 1.28
C CYS A 33 -11.67 -14.35 0.43
N GLU A 34 -12.46 -15.42 0.32
CA GLU A 34 -13.75 -15.41 -0.36
C GLU A 34 -14.87 -15.26 0.69
N TYR A 35 -15.78 -14.33 0.46
CA TYR A 35 -16.97 -14.13 1.28
C TYR A 35 -18.14 -13.71 0.39
N ASP A 36 -19.28 -14.38 0.52
CA ASP A 36 -20.50 -14.10 -0.26
C ASP A 36 -20.29 -14.10 -1.80
N GLY A 37 -19.38 -14.94 -2.29
CA GLY A 37 -19.02 -15.01 -3.72
C GLY A 37 -18.13 -13.87 -4.21
N GLU A 38 -17.71 -12.97 -3.32
CA GLU A 38 -16.77 -11.88 -3.62
C GLU A 38 -15.37 -12.19 -3.07
N ILE A 39 -14.35 -11.70 -3.80
CA ILE A 39 -12.96 -11.82 -3.42
C ILE A 39 -12.55 -10.57 -2.63
N HIS A 40 -12.14 -10.76 -1.38
CA HIS A 40 -11.62 -9.71 -0.52
C HIS A 40 -10.13 -9.89 -0.25
N LEU A 41 -9.44 -8.76 -0.11
CA LEU A 41 -8.09 -8.71 0.43
C LEU A 41 -8.18 -8.36 1.92
N ARG A 42 -7.49 -9.13 2.76
CA ARG A 42 -7.36 -8.86 4.20
C ARG A 42 -5.90 -8.96 4.61
N VAL A 43 -5.56 -8.38 5.75
CA VAL A 43 -4.25 -8.53 6.34
C VAL A 43 -4.34 -9.52 7.50
N ASP A 44 -3.49 -10.55 7.48
CA ASP A 44 -3.32 -11.45 8.61
C ASP A 44 -2.34 -10.85 9.63
N VAL A 45 -2.89 -10.17 10.64
CA VAL A 45 -2.13 -9.48 11.69
C VAL A 45 -1.22 -10.41 12.50
N PHE A 46 -1.46 -11.72 12.46
CA PHE A 46 -0.63 -12.71 13.17
C PHE A 46 0.63 -13.10 12.37
N GLN A 47 0.75 -12.68 11.11
CA GLN A 47 1.90 -12.98 10.25
C GLN A 47 3.15 -12.13 10.56
N GLY A 48 3.06 -11.20 11.53
CA GLY A 48 4.21 -10.52 12.11
C GLY A 48 4.02 -9.02 12.27
N LYS A 49 5.09 -8.34 12.74
CA LYS A 49 5.07 -6.90 13.04
C LYS A 49 4.68 -6.02 11.85
N GLU A 50 5.12 -6.36 10.65
CA GLU A 50 4.83 -5.57 9.44
C GLU A 50 3.35 -5.73 9.03
N ALA A 51 2.76 -6.91 9.24
CA ALA A 51 1.35 -7.15 8.99
C ALA A 51 0.46 -6.40 10.01
N ALA A 52 0.81 -6.45 11.30
CA ALA A 52 0.11 -5.65 12.32
C ALA A 52 0.17 -4.15 11.99
N ARG A 53 1.32 -3.66 11.53
CA ARG A 53 1.50 -2.26 11.14
C ARG A 53 0.69 -1.89 9.89
N LEU A 54 0.70 -2.73 8.85
CA LEU A 54 -0.14 -2.50 7.67
C LEU A 54 -1.63 -2.46 8.04
N HIS A 55 -2.07 -3.34 8.93
CA HIS A 55 -3.45 -3.34 9.42
C HIS A 55 -3.83 -2.02 10.08
N GLU A 56 -2.98 -1.44 10.92
CA GLU A 56 -3.21 -0.11 11.52
C GLU A 56 -3.37 0.98 10.44
N MET A 57 -2.54 0.97 9.41
CA MET A 57 -2.63 1.92 8.29
C MET A 57 -3.95 1.76 7.50
N LEU A 58 -4.38 0.52 7.28
CA LEU A 58 -5.65 0.22 6.62
C LEU A 58 -6.86 0.62 7.49
N CYS A 59 -6.77 0.51 8.82
CA CYS A 59 -7.80 1.01 9.72
C CYS A 59 -7.95 2.54 9.61
N ALA A 60 -6.84 3.28 9.63
CA ALA A 60 -6.87 4.74 9.46
C ALA A 60 -7.49 5.15 8.11
N TRP A 61 -7.15 4.44 7.03
CA TRP A 61 -7.80 4.64 5.74
C TRP A 61 -9.30 4.31 5.78
N GLY A 62 -9.67 3.19 6.41
CA GLY A 62 -11.06 2.77 6.59
C GLY A 62 -11.91 3.80 7.34
N GLU A 63 -11.36 4.44 8.38
CA GLU A 63 -12.02 5.51 9.11
C GLU A 63 -12.33 6.72 8.20
N GLN A 64 -11.36 7.15 7.39
CA GLN A 64 -11.58 8.25 6.45
C GLN A 64 -12.61 7.90 5.38
N ALA A 65 -12.57 6.67 4.86
CA ALA A 65 -13.59 6.19 3.92
C ALA A 65 -14.98 6.13 4.56
N ALA A 66 -15.08 5.74 5.84
CA ALA A 66 -16.33 5.73 6.59
C ALA A 66 -16.89 7.15 6.81
N LYS A 67 -16.03 8.11 7.16
CA LYS A 67 -16.39 9.54 7.29
C LYS A 67 -16.89 10.13 5.97
N LEU A 68 -16.26 9.76 4.85
CA LEU A 68 -16.72 10.15 3.53
C LEU A 68 -18.10 9.55 3.22
N LYS A 69 -18.30 8.26 3.54
CA LYS A 69 -19.57 7.55 3.32
C LYS A 69 -20.70 8.10 4.20
N SER A 70 -20.42 8.53 5.43
CA SER A 70 -21.40 9.13 6.33
C SER A 70 -21.71 10.61 6.02
N GLY A 71 -20.89 11.26 5.19
CA GLY A 71 -20.98 12.69 4.89
C GLY A 71 -20.38 13.60 5.96
N GLU A 72 -19.62 13.06 6.92
CA GLU A 72 -18.86 13.85 7.90
C GLU A 72 -17.75 14.67 7.22
N ILE A 73 -17.17 14.13 6.15
CA ILE A 73 -16.23 14.84 5.27
C ILE A 73 -16.73 14.79 3.84
N ASN A 74 -16.37 15.80 3.04
CA ASN A 74 -16.64 15.79 1.61
C ASN A 74 -15.48 15.12 0.84
N LYS A 75 -15.65 14.97 -0.47
CA LYS A 75 -14.64 14.36 -1.35
C LYS A 75 -13.33 15.15 -1.38
N GLU A 76 -13.38 16.48 -1.33
CA GLU A 76 -12.18 17.33 -1.37
C GLU A 76 -11.33 17.14 -0.10
N ASP A 77 -11.97 17.00 1.06
CA ASP A 77 -11.29 16.74 2.33
C ASP A 77 -10.67 15.35 2.37
N TYR A 78 -11.38 14.34 1.87
CA TYR A 78 -10.83 13.00 1.69
C TYR A 78 -9.64 12.98 0.70
N ASP A 79 -9.76 13.66 -0.44
CA ASP A 79 -8.69 13.77 -1.44
C ASP A 79 -7.47 14.50 -0.86
N ARG A 80 -7.69 15.59 -0.12
CA ARG A 80 -6.64 16.33 0.59
C ARG A 80 -5.93 15.45 1.61
N TRP A 81 -6.65 14.62 2.35
CA TRP A 81 -6.05 13.65 3.28
C TRP A 81 -5.20 12.61 2.53
N ARG A 82 -5.72 12.03 1.43
CA ARG A 82 -4.99 11.05 0.60
C ARG A 82 -3.69 11.63 0.04
N TYR A 83 -3.72 12.85 -0.50
CA TYR A 83 -2.53 13.48 -1.09
C TYR A 83 -1.48 13.90 -0.07
N ARG A 84 -1.88 14.05 1.19
CA ARG A 84 -0.99 14.46 2.29
C ARG A 84 -0.72 13.34 3.28
N TYR A 85 -1.08 12.09 2.96
CA TYR A 85 -0.74 10.95 3.79
C TYR A 85 0.79 10.78 3.85
N PRO A 86 1.40 10.54 5.03
CA PRO A 86 0.79 10.27 6.35
C PRO A 86 0.64 11.51 7.26
N GLU A 87 0.87 12.73 6.77
CA GLU A 87 0.98 13.96 7.57
C GLU A 87 -0.28 14.33 8.38
N PHE A 88 -1.47 13.88 7.96
CA PHE A 88 -2.78 14.19 8.58
C PHE A 88 -3.37 13.04 9.41
N ASP A 89 -2.60 11.98 9.67
CA ASP A 89 -3.05 10.86 10.49
C ASP A 89 -3.11 11.27 11.98
N THR A 90 -4.34 11.47 12.46
CA THR A 90 -4.72 12.09 13.75
C THR A 90 -4.20 11.38 15.00
N THR A 91 -3.55 10.23 14.86
CA THR A 91 -3.00 9.47 15.99
C THR A 91 -1.65 10.00 16.47
N GLY A 92 -0.96 10.86 15.70
CA GLY A 92 0.37 11.38 16.08
C GLY A 92 1.48 10.31 16.20
N HIS A 93 1.15 9.03 15.99
CA HIS A 93 2.07 7.90 15.98
C HIS A 93 3.01 7.93 14.77
N TRP A 94 2.54 8.45 13.63
CA TRP A 94 3.21 8.30 12.32
C TRP A 94 4.36 9.26 12.03
N HIS A 95 4.58 10.30 12.86
CA HIS A 95 5.83 11.09 12.79
C HIS A 95 7.10 10.26 13.05
N LYS A 96 6.97 9.07 13.68
CA LYS A 96 8.08 8.13 13.94
C LYS A 96 8.04 6.86 13.09
N VAL A 97 6.95 6.62 12.37
CA VAL A 97 6.72 5.40 11.58
C VAL A 97 6.49 5.72 10.11
N VAL A 98 7.38 6.56 9.56
CA VAL A 98 7.78 6.45 8.16
C VAL A 98 8.14 4.96 7.92
N PRO A 99 7.80 4.30 6.80
CA PRO A 99 8.49 3.07 6.42
C PRO A 99 9.98 3.33 6.66
N SER A 100 10.70 2.42 7.34
CA SER A 100 12.11 2.71 7.68
C SER A 100 12.79 3.25 6.43
N GLN A 101 13.72 4.20 6.58
CA GLN A 101 14.45 4.70 5.41
C GLN A 101 14.91 3.51 4.56
N GLU A 102 15.30 2.39 5.17
CA GLU A 102 15.55 1.09 4.52
C GLU A 102 14.40 0.46 3.72
N LEU A 103 13.11 0.53 4.08
CA LEU A 103 12.00 0.03 3.25
C LEU A 103 11.74 0.96 2.07
N SER A 104 11.74 2.27 2.31
CA SER A 104 11.62 3.27 1.25
C SER A 104 12.82 3.21 0.32
N ASP A 105 14.03 3.05 0.86
CA ASP A 105 15.31 2.93 0.18
C ASP A 105 15.45 1.55 -0.45
N MET A 106 14.91 0.47 0.09
CA MET A 106 14.90 -0.83 -0.59
C MET A 106 13.94 -0.81 -1.77
N LEU A 107 12.77 -0.15 -1.64
CA LEU A 107 11.90 0.11 -2.78
C LEU A 107 12.62 1.02 -3.79
N VAL A 108 13.25 2.11 -3.34
CA VAL A 108 13.98 3.07 -4.19
C VAL A 108 15.28 2.51 -4.80
N GLU A 109 16.03 1.65 -4.13
CA GLU A 109 17.23 0.97 -4.62
C GLU A 109 16.84 -0.15 -5.59
N GLU A 110 15.71 -0.83 -5.35
CA GLU A 110 15.11 -1.70 -6.35
C GLU A 110 14.66 -0.87 -7.58
N PHE A 111 14.12 0.34 -7.37
CA PHE A 111 13.75 1.28 -8.45
C PHE A 111 14.98 1.92 -9.15
N LYS A 112 16.12 2.11 -8.47
CA LYS A 112 17.34 2.75 -8.99
C LYS A 112 18.34 1.78 -9.62
N LYS A 113 18.23 0.48 -9.35
CA LYS A 113 19.05 -0.56 -10.02
C LYS A 113 18.76 -0.69 -11.53
N GLN A 114 17.88 0.13 -12.08
CA GLN A 114 17.68 0.28 -13.52
C GLN A 114 17.91 1.73 -13.98
N PRO A 115 19.16 2.12 -14.28
CA PRO A 115 19.43 3.15 -15.26
C PRO A 115 19.75 2.50 -16.62
N ASP A 116 19.08 3.04 -17.64
CA ASP A 116 19.39 3.00 -19.07
C ASP A 116 19.51 1.63 -19.76
N LYS A 117 18.45 1.29 -20.53
CA LYS A 117 18.64 0.90 -21.94
C LYS A 117 17.57 1.49 -22.86
N GLU A 118 17.93 2.65 -23.39
CA GLU A 118 17.87 3.04 -24.81
C GLU A 118 16.51 3.34 -25.45
N LYS A 119 16.33 4.63 -25.74
CA LYS A 119 16.72 5.12 -27.08
C LYS A 119 17.48 6.44 -27.02
#